data_AF-A0A2E3P0C5-F1
#
_entry.id   AF-A0A2E3P0C5-F1
#
_cell.length_a   1.000
_cell.length_b   1.000
_cell.length_c   1.000
_cell.angle_alpha   90.00
_cell.angle_beta   90.00
_cell.angle_gamma   90.00
#
_symmetry.space_group_name_H-M   'P 1'
#
loop_
_entity.id
_entity.type
_entity.pdbx_description
1 polymer ?
#
loop_
_entity_poly.entity_id
_entity_poly.type
_entity_poly.pdbx_seq_one_letter_code
_entity_poly.pdbx_strand_id
1 'polypeptide(L)'
;MIVRQRQRIRLDGAAKSGTILKMKTIIIAIIAIMALIAMPVSSSAGGNAVERPDADAIIKACWDATLEQRSSPSTGRIYDGILDSVQCLEDRIVDQFKVFSPNLTLYLAPEDKRPTVEKVREKLREISASAGALYWWIYNENPGCKPHCGTMYYTFHLSETAAIYEKMLKTIVAQRIEYEY
;
A
#
# COMPACT_ATOMS: atom_id res chain seq x y z
N MET A 1 15.72 59.75 -14.63
CA MET A 1 16.00 61.09 -14.09
C MET A 1 15.45 61.13 -12.67
N ILE A 2 16.34 61.33 -11.69
CA ILE A 2 16.08 61.31 -10.25
C ILE A 2 15.43 62.62 -9.83
N VAL A 3 14.31 62.59 -9.09
CA VAL A 3 13.95 63.68 -8.17
C VAL A 3 13.33 63.10 -6.90
N ARG A 4 14.08 63.24 -5.80
CA ARG A 4 13.69 63.04 -4.40
C ARG A 4 12.95 64.27 -3.86
N GLN A 5 12.36 64.07 -2.67
CA GLN A 5 11.90 65.04 -1.63
C GLN A 5 10.37 65.18 -1.55
N ARG A 6 9.73 65.24 -0.37
CA ARG A 6 10.19 65.80 0.90
C ARG A 6 9.34 65.26 2.07
N GLN A 7 10.00 65.08 3.21
CA GLN A 7 9.40 64.73 4.51
C GLN A 7 8.43 65.81 5.01
N ARG A 8 7.41 65.40 5.79
CA ARG A 8 6.90 66.20 6.92
C ARG A 8 6.93 65.36 8.19
N ILE A 9 7.77 65.82 9.09
CA ILE A 9 7.84 65.46 10.50
C ILE A 9 6.66 66.14 11.20
N ARG A 10 5.93 65.40 12.04
CA ARG A 10 5.09 65.97 13.10
C ARG A 10 5.49 65.29 14.40
N LEU A 11 6.01 66.09 15.32
CA LEU A 11 6.33 65.75 16.70
C LEU A 11 5.17 66.19 17.57
N ASP A 12 4.59 65.25 18.30
CA ASP A 12 3.81 65.42 19.54
C ASP A 12 3.97 64.06 20.25
N GLY A 13 4.40 63.87 21.49
CA GLY A 13 4.37 64.74 22.66
C GLY A 13 3.61 63.98 23.77
N ALA A 14 4.30 63.67 24.88
CA ALA A 14 3.78 63.24 26.19
C ALA A 14 3.19 61.81 26.29
N ALA A 15 3.17 61.12 27.44
CA ALA A 15 3.92 61.14 28.69
C ALA A 15 3.50 59.86 29.47
N LYS A 16 4.41 59.39 30.34
CA LYS A 16 4.19 58.64 31.60
C LYS A 16 2.96 57.71 31.72
N SER A 17 3.23 56.45 32.06
CA SER A 17 2.84 55.80 33.33
C SER A 17 2.78 54.28 33.15
N GLY A 18 3.30 53.51 34.12
CA GLY A 18 2.98 52.08 34.22
C GLY A 18 4.14 51.11 34.46
N THR A 19 5.21 51.52 35.14
CA THR A 19 6.38 50.67 35.45
C THR A 19 6.14 49.58 36.52
N ILE A 20 4.89 49.23 36.84
CA ILE A 20 4.56 48.29 37.93
C ILE A 20 3.79 47.04 37.42
N LEU A 21 3.42 46.99 36.14
CA LEU A 21 2.69 45.86 35.54
C LEU A 21 3.52 44.96 34.61
N LYS A 22 4.86 44.95 34.74
CA LYS A 22 5.74 44.08 33.92
C LYS A 22 6.42 42.95 34.69
N MET A 23 6.42 42.98 36.03
CA MET A 23 7.14 41.98 36.82
C MET A 23 6.35 40.69 37.09
N LYS A 24 5.01 40.74 37.12
CA LYS A 24 4.17 39.55 37.32
C LYS A 24 4.02 38.69 36.05
N THR A 25 4.08 39.30 34.87
CA THR A 25 3.93 38.59 33.59
C THR A 25 5.19 37.82 33.18
N ILE A 26 6.37 38.27 33.61
CA ILE A 26 7.65 37.61 33.31
C ILE A 26 7.82 36.33 34.15
N ILE A 27 7.36 36.31 35.41
CA ILE A 27 7.46 35.14 36.29
C ILE A 27 6.55 33.99 35.80
N ILE A 28 5.35 34.31 35.29
CA ILE A 28 4.43 33.30 34.73
C ILE A 28 5.00 32.70 33.43
N ALA A 29 5.68 33.50 32.60
CA ALA A 29 6.31 33.01 31.37
C ALA A 29 7.50 32.04 31.62
N ILE A 30 8.26 32.24 32.71
CA ILE A 30 9.41 31.38 33.04
C ILE A 30 8.97 30.01 33.61
N ILE A 31 7.89 29.99 34.40
CA ILE A 31 7.31 28.73 34.93
C ILE A 31 6.72 27.87 33.80
N ALA A 32 6.11 28.50 32.79
CA ALA A 32 5.61 27.79 31.60
C ALA A 32 6.73 27.20 30.72
N ILE A 33 7.91 27.84 30.67
CA ILE A 33 9.06 27.33 29.90
C ILE A 33 9.78 26.19 30.62
N MET A 34 9.84 26.19 31.96
CA MET A 34 10.43 25.09 32.74
C MET A 34 9.55 23.83 32.77
N ALA A 35 8.22 23.97 32.60
CA ALA A 35 7.33 22.83 32.43
C ALA A 35 7.45 22.13 31.05
N LEU A 36 8.10 22.78 30.07
CA LEU A 36 8.33 22.18 28.74
C LEU A 36 9.58 21.27 28.67
N ILE A 37 10.47 21.32 29.67
CA ILE A 37 11.73 20.56 29.67
C ILE A 37 11.61 19.23 30.42
N ALA A 38 10.50 19.01 31.14
CA ALA A 38 10.18 17.73 31.76
C ALA A 38 9.39 16.79 30.82
N MET A 39 9.56 16.91 29.50
CA MET A 39 9.15 15.83 28.62
C MET A 39 10.11 14.67 28.87
N PRO A 40 9.63 13.47 29.26
CA PRO A 40 10.48 12.31 29.25
C PRO A 40 11.02 12.18 27.83
N VAL A 41 12.34 12.30 27.67
CA VAL A 41 13.00 11.79 26.48
C VAL A 41 12.76 10.29 26.57
N SER A 42 11.68 9.83 25.95
CA SER A 42 11.55 8.43 25.58
C SER A 42 12.74 8.18 24.68
N SER A 43 13.80 7.63 25.27
CA SER A 43 14.80 6.86 24.56
C SER A 43 14.05 5.67 23.98
N SER A 44 13.34 5.91 22.88
CA SER A 44 13.06 4.86 21.94
C SER A 44 14.44 4.36 21.51
N ALA A 45 14.88 3.29 22.15
CA ALA A 45 15.69 2.27 21.49
C ALA A 45 14.84 1.69 20.35
N GLY A 46 14.44 2.55 19.43
CA GLY A 46 13.75 2.24 18.19
C GLY A 46 14.85 1.85 17.23
N GLY A 47 15.45 0.68 17.47
CA GLY A 47 15.83 -0.11 16.32
C GLY A 47 14.55 -0.25 15.52
N ASN A 48 14.48 0.45 14.38
CA ASN A 48 13.38 0.28 13.45
C ASN A 48 13.42 -1.18 13.03
N ALA A 49 12.70 -2.03 13.76
CA ALA A 49 12.51 -3.41 13.37
C ALA A 49 11.86 -3.33 12.00
N VAL A 50 12.60 -3.74 10.96
CA VAL A 50 12.06 -3.86 9.61
C VAL A 50 10.80 -4.70 9.75
N GLU A 51 9.65 -4.12 9.42
CA GLU A 51 8.37 -4.80 9.53
C GLU A 51 8.43 -6.05 8.65
N ARG A 52 8.47 -7.21 9.29
CA ARG A 52 8.63 -8.49 8.61
C ARG A 52 7.31 -8.82 7.92
N PRO A 53 7.27 -8.95 6.58
CA PRO A 53 6.03 -9.25 5.88
C PRO A 53 5.49 -10.62 6.28
N ASP A 54 4.16 -10.72 6.43
CA ASP A 54 3.45 -11.97 6.68
C ASP A 54 2.53 -12.30 5.49
N ALA A 55 2.87 -13.36 4.75
CA ALA A 55 2.12 -13.77 3.57
C ALA A 55 0.70 -14.20 3.90
N ASP A 56 0.48 -14.91 5.02
CA ASP A 56 -0.86 -15.39 5.38
C ASP A 56 -1.76 -14.21 5.78
N ALA A 57 -1.21 -13.21 6.48
CA ALA A 57 -1.93 -11.98 6.77
C ALA A 57 -2.32 -11.20 5.50
N ILE A 58 -1.40 -11.10 4.53
CA ILE A 58 -1.67 -10.44 3.24
C ILE A 58 -2.75 -11.18 2.45
N ILE A 59 -2.64 -12.51 2.34
CA ILE A 59 -3.62 -13.36 1.64
C ILE A 59 -4.99 -13.22 2.31
N LYS A 60 -5.04 -13.32 3.64
CA LYS A 60 -6.28 -13.18 4.40
C LYS A 60 -6.92 -11.82 4.15
N ALA A 61 -6.15 -10.73 4.14
CA ALA A 61 -6.67 -9.40 3.87
C ALA A 61 -7.34 -9.28 2.49
N CYS A 62 -6.78 -9.91 1.45
CA CYS A 62 -7.40 -9.93 0.12
C CYS A 62 -8.73 -10.68 0.11
N TRP A 63 -8.82 -11.84 0.77
CA TRP A 63 -10.05 -12.61 0.85
C TRP A 63 -11.12 -11.98 1.74
N ASP A 64 -10.72 -11.36 2.85
CA ASP A 64 -11.64 -10.67 3.76
C ASP A 64 -12.29 -9.47 3.07
N ALA A 65 -11.54 -8.74 2.24
CA ALA A 65 -12.01 -7.54 1.55
C ALA A 65 -13.22 -7.80 0.62
N THR A 66 -13.34 -9.01 0.09
CA THR A 66 -14.38 -9.41 -0.88
C THR A 66 -15.39 -10.39 -0.29
N LEU A 67 -15.31 -10.70 1.00
CA LEU A 67 -16.13 -11.73 1.65
C LEU A 67 -17.63 -11.49 1.44
N GLU A 68 -18.07 -10.23 1.51
CA GLU A 68 -19.48 -9.88 1.31
C GLU A 68 -19.97 -10.25 -0.11
N GLN A 69 -19.20 -9.91 -1.14
CA GLN A 69 -19.54 -10.24 -2.54
C GLN A 69 -19.54 -11.75 -2.75
N ARG A 70 -18.51 -12.45 -2.24
CA ARG A 70 -18.37 -13.91 -2.36
C ARG A 70 -19.41 -14.69 -1.57
N SER A 71 -20.01 -14.09 -0.55
CA SER A 71 -21.10 -14.68 0.25
C SER A 71 -22.49 -14.34 -0.29
N SER A 72 -22.58 -13.59 -1.39
CA SER A 72 -23.83 -13.19 -2.02
C SER A 72 -24.57 -14.39 -2.61
N PRO A 73 -25.92 -14.43 -2.61
CA PRO A 73 -26.68 -15.44 -3.36
C PRO A 73 -26.64 -15.21 -4.88
N SER A 74 -26.13 -14.06 -5.35
CA SER A 74 -26.00 -13.75 -6.77
C SER A 74 -24.72 -14.32 -7.35
N THR A 75 -24.87 -15.17 -8.37
CA THR A 75 -23.78 -15.81 -9.10
C THR A 75 -22.78 -14.83 -9.71
N GLY A 76 -23.27 -13.71 -10.26
CA GLY A 76 -22.43 -12.63 -10.78
C GLY A 76 -21.62 -11.95 -9.67
N ARG A 77 -22.25 -11.63 -8.53
CA ARG A 77 -21.53 -11.04 -7.39
C ARG A 77 -20.47 -11.99 -6.81
N ILE A 78 -20.76 -13.30 -6.77
CA ILE A 78 -19.77 -14.29 -6.35
C ILE A 78 -18.57 -14.26 -7.30
N TYR A 79 -18.82 -14.29 -8.61
CA TYR A 79 -17.78 -14.22 -9.63
C TYR A 79 -16.93 -12.95 -9.47
N ASP A 80 -17.56 -11.78 -9.38
CA ASP A 80 -16.87 -10.50 -9.22
C ASP A 80 -16.03 -10.49 -7.94
N GLY A 81 -16.57 -10.98 -6.82
CA GLY A 81 -15.81 -11.04 -5.56
C GLY A 81 -14.60 -11.98 -5.61
N ILE A 82 -14.68 -13.09 -6.35
CA ILE A 82 -13.52 -13.97 -6.56
C ILE A 82 -12.50 -13.27 -7.47
N LEU A 83 -12.95 -12.62 -8.55
CA LEU A 83 -12.08 -11.87 -9.46
C LEU A 83 -11.34 -10.74 -8.71
N ASP A 84 -12.04 -9.95 -7.91
CA ASP A 84 -11.47 -8.88 -7.08
C ASP A 84 -10.43 -9.44 -6.09
N SER A 85 -10.66 -10.64 -5.54
CA SER A 85 -9.69 -11.32 -4.66
C SER A 85 -8.43 -11.70 -5.41
N VAL A 86 -8.56 -12.27 -6.61
CA VAL A 86 -7.43 -12.66 -7.48
C VAL A 86 -6.62 -11.43 -7.86
N GLN A 87 -7.27 -10.32 -8.24
CA GLN A 87 -6.60 -9.06 -8.58
C GLN A 87 -5.87 -8.47 -7.37
N CYS A 88 -6.47 -8.53 -6.17
CA CYS A 88 -5.78 -8.15 -4.94
C CYS A 88 -4.50 -8.98 -4.72
N LEU A 89 -4.56 -10.30 -4.91
CA LEU A 89 -3.38 -11.16 -4.79
C LEU A 89 -2.30 -10.81 -5.83
N GLU A 90 -2.69 -10.53 -7.07
CA GLU A 90 -1.78 -10.05 -8.13
C GLU A 90 -1.06 -8.77 -7.70
N ASP A 91 -1.81 -7.77 -7.24
CA ASP A 91 -1.27 -6.50 -6.77
C ASP A 91 -0.31 -6.71 -5.59
N ARG A 92 -0.64 -7.61 -4.66
CA ARG A 92 0.23 -7.94 -3.53
C ARG A 92 1.50 -8.65 -3.96
N ILE A 93 1.47 -9.53 -4.96
CA ILE A 93 2.69 -10.12 -5.52
C ILE A 93 3.59 -9.03 -6.10
N VAL A 94 3.03 -8.11 -6.89
CA VAL A 94 3.76 -6.97 -7.47
C VAL A 94 4.38 -6.10 -6.36
N ASP A 95 3.62 -5.82 -5.30
CA ASP A 95 4.09 -5.06 -4.14
C ASP A 95 5.23 -5.74 -3.39
N GLN A 96 5.19 -7.05 -3.21
CA GLN A 96 6.29 -7.78 -2.58
C GLN A 96 7.51 -7.85 -3.50
N PHE A 97 7.28 -8.08 -4.81
CA PHE A 97 8.36 -8.23 -5.78
C PHE A 97 9.11 -6.92 -6.03
N LYS A 98 8.42 -5.77 -6.10
CA LYS A 98 9.07 -4.46 -6.30
C LYS A 98 10.02 -4.10 -5.15
N VAL A 99 9.75 -4.59 -3.93
CA VAL A 99 10.64 -4.40 -2.77
C VAL A 99 11.83 -5.34 -2.86
N PHE A 100 11.59 -6.62 -3.20
CA PHE A 100 12.62 -7.63 -3.32
C PHE A 100 13.62 -7.35 -4.46
N SER A 101 13.13 -6.94 -5.62
CA SER A 101 13.95 -6.72 -6.82
C SER A 101 13.50 -5.47 -7.58
N PRO A 102 13.73 -4.25 -7.06
CA PRO A 102 13.26 -3.00 -7.67
C PRO A 102 13.81 -2.77 -9.08
N ASN A 103 15.00 -3.31 -9.39
CA ASN A 103 15.69 -3.19 -10.68
C ASN A 103 15.79 -4.54 -11.40
N LEU A 104 14.67 -5.27 -11.53
CA LEU A 104 14.64 -6.59 -12.15
C LEU A 104 15.26 -6.56 -13.56
N THR A 105 16.34 -7.33 -13.70
CA THR A 105 17.00 -7.60 -14.98
C THR A 105 16.61 -8.97 -15.48
N LEU A 106 16.05 -9.03 -16.69
CA LEU A 106 15.69 -10.29 -17.34
C LEU A 106 16.86 -10.74 -18.21
N TYR A 107 17.57 -11.79 -17.79
CA TYR A 107 18.71 -12.31 -18.55
C TYR A 107 18.35 -12.76 -19.98
N LEU A 108 17.11 -13.23 -20.18
CA LEU A 108 16.60 -13.68 -21.47
C LEU A 108 16.00 -12.55 -22.33
N ALA A 109 15.91 -11.32 -21.80
CA ALA A 109 15.40 -10.14 -22.50
C ALA A 109 16.18 -8.89 -22.04
N PRO A 110 17.50 -8.81 -22.32
CA PRO A 110 18.37 -7.74 -21.83
C PRO A 110 17.99 -6.35 -22.35
N GLU A 111 17.29 -6.27 -23.47
CA GLU A 111 16.77 -5.05 -24.07
C GLU A 111 15.52 -4.49 -23.37
N ASP A 112 14.86 -5.29 -22.51
CA ASP A 112 13.66 -4.86 -21.81
C ASP A 112 13.99 -3.90 -20.66
N LYS A 113 13.76 -2.61 -20.93
CA LYS A 113 13.99 -1.50 -20.01
C LYS A 113 12.75 -1.11 -19.19
N ARG A 114 11.65 -1.86 -19.28
CA ARG A 114 10.43 -1.54 -18.52
C ARG A 114 10.68 -1.63 -17.01
N PRO A 115 9.93 -0.88 -16.19
CA PRO A 115 9.98 -1.00 -14.74
C PRO A 115 9.63 -2.41 -14.26
N THR A 116 10.17 -2.82 -13.11
CA THR A 116 9.89 -4.14 -12.48
C THR A 116 8.39 -4.42 -12.36
N VAL A 117 7.61 -3.42 -11.95
CA VAL A 117 6.15 -3.53 -11.80
C VAL A 117 5.48 -3.99 -13.09
N GLU A 118 5.86 -3.39 -14.22
CA GLU A 118 5.28 -3.72 -15.53
C GLU A 118 5.66 -5.13 -15.98
N LYS A 119 6.95 -5.48 -15.84
CA LYS A 119 7.47 -6.83 -16.14
C LYS A 119 6.76 -7.92 -15.34
N VAL A 120 6.58 -7.70 -14.04
CA VAL A 120 5.93 -8.67 -13.14
C VAL A 120 4.44 -8.79 -13.47
N ARG A 121 3.73 -7.68 -13.68
CA ARG A 121 2.30 -7.70 -14.07
C ARG A 121 2.08 -8.45 -15.38
N GLU A 122 2.94 -8.23 -16.37
CA GLU A 122 2.87 -8.97 -17.64
C GLU A 122 2.99 -10.48 -17.41
N LYS A 123 3.95 -10.93 -16.60
CA LYS A 123 4.12 -12.35 -16.30
C LYS A 123 2.97 -12.94 -15.49
N LEU A 124 2.41 -12.19 -14.54
CA LEU A 124 1.21 -12.62 -13.82
C LEU A 124 0.01 -12.75 -14.76
N ARG A 125 -0.15 -11.83 -15.72
CA ARG A 125 -1.19 -11.90 -16.76
C ARG A 125 -1.00 -13.12 -17.67
N GLU A 126 0.22 -13.42 -18.09
CA GLU A 126 0.53 -14.64 -18.88
C GLU A 126 0.18 -15.92 -18.11
N ILE A 127 0.48 -15.97 -16.81
CA ILE A 127 0.12 -17.09 -15.92
C ILE A 127 -1.40 -17.21 -15.80
N SER A 128 -2.11 -16.12 -15.49
CA SER A 128 -3.58 -16.14 -15.38
C SER A 128 -4.25 -16.57 -16.69
N ALA A 129 -3.78 -16.03 -17.82
CA ALA A 129 -4.31 -16.40 -19.13
C ALA A 129 -4.08 -17.90 -19.41
N SER A 130 -2.88 -18.41 -19.14
CA SER A 130 -2.52 -19.80 -19.47
C SER A 130 -3.18 -20.80 -18.53
N ALA A 131 -3.02 -20.62 -17.21
CA ALA A 131 -3.60 -21.50 -16.20
C ALA A 131 -5.14 -21.39 -16.20
N GLY A 132 -5.68 -20.17 -16.22
CA GLY A 132 -7.11 -19.91 -16.25
C GLY A 132 -7.78 -20.52 -17.49
N ALA A 133 -7.19 -20.37 -18.68
CA ALA A 133 -7.74 -20.99 -19.89
C ALA A 133 -7.73 -22.52 -19.81
N LEU A 134 -6.68 -23.13 -19.26
CA LEU A 134 -6.63 -24.58 -19.11
C LEU A 134 -7.73 -25.09 -18.15
N TYR A 135 -7.90 -24.45 -17.00
CA TYR A 135 -8.98 -24.81 -16.07
C TYR A 135 -10.36 -24.54 -16.66
N TRP A 136 -10.50 -23.47 -17.44
CA TRP A 136 -11.73 -23.20 -18.17
C TRP A 136 -12.06 -24.34 -19.13
N TRP A 137 -11.10 -24.81 -19.93
CA TRP A 137 -11.30 -25.93 -20.85
C TRP A 137 -11.70 -27.22 -20.12
N ILE A 138 -11.01 -27.53 -19.02
CA ILE A 138 -11.28 -28.73 -18.22
C ILE A 138 -12.71 -28.71 -17.69
N TYR A 139 -13.16 -27.58 -17.12
CA TYR A 139 -14.43 -27.52 -16.40
C TYR A 139 -15.62 -27.09 -17.24
N ASN A 140 -15.42 -26.25 -18.26
CA ASN A 140 -16.51 -25.61 -19.01
C ASN A 140 -16.59 -26.04 -20.48
N GLU A 141 -15.49 -26.49 -21.10
CA GLU A 141 -15.49 -26.90 -22.52
C GLU A 141 -15.45 -28.43 -22.71
N ASN A 142 -15.72 -29.19 -21.65
CA ASN A 142 -15.83 -30.65 -21.74
C ASN A 142 -17.24 -31.10 -22.18
N PRO A 143 -17.38 -32.31 -22.77
CA PRO A 143 -18.67 -32.83 -23.22
C PRO A 143 -19.75 -32.95 -22.13
N GLY A 144 -19.36 -33.12 -20.87
CA GLY A 144 -20.26 -33.22 -19.72
C GLY A 144 -20.91 -31.90 -19.32
N CYS A 145 -20.41 -30.76 -19.80
CA CYS A 145 -20.97 -29.43 -19.53
C CYS A 145 -22.18 -29.07 -20.44
N LYS A 146 -22.64 -29.95 -21.34
CA LYS A 146 -23.77 -29.63 -22.23
C LYS A 146 -25.14 -29.90 -21.56
N PRO A 147 -26.10 -28.95 -21.54
CA PRO A 147 -26.04 -27.59 -22.10
C PRO A 147 -25.36 -26.55 -21.19
N HIS A 148 -25.30 -26.80 -19.87
CA HIS A 148 -24.64 -25.92 -18.90
C HIS A 148 -23.97 -26.72 -17.79
N CYS A 149 -22.81 -26.30 -17.30
CA CYS A 149 -22.16 -26.89 -16.12
C CYS A 149 -22.47 -26.14 -14.81
N GLY A 150 -23.06 -24.94 -14.85
CA GLY A 150 -23.47 -24.19 -13.64
C GLY A 150 -22.35 -23.35 -13.04
N THR A 151 -22.73 -22.35 -12.23
CA THR A 151 -21.86 -21.24 -11.79
C THR A 151 -20.56 -21.65 -11.10
N MET A 152 -20.58 -22.74 -10.33
CA MET A 152 -19.38 -23.21 -9.63
C MET A 152 -18.20 -23.45 -10.59
N TYR A 153 -18.48 -24.08 -11.74
CA TYR A 153 -17.45 -24.37 -12.76
C TYR A 153 -17.01 -23.11 -13.52
N TYR A 154 -17.88 -22.11 -13.64
CA TYR A 154 -17.52 -20.81 -14.21
C TYR A 154 -16.52 -20.05 -13.35
N THR A 155 -16.47 -20.30 -12.03
CA THR A 155 -15.54 -19.62 -11.11
C THR A 155 -14.25 -20.39 -10.80
N PHE A 156 -14.15 -21.67 -11.19
CA PHE A 156 -13.00 -22.51 -10.85
C PHE A 156 -11.69 -22.01 -11.45
N HIS A 157 -11.69 -21.53 -12.69
CA HIS A 157 -10.48 -20.96 -13.29
C HIS A 157 -9.88 -19.80 -12.47
N LEU A 158 -10.73 -18.98 -11.84
CA LEU A 158 -10.30 -17.90 -10.95
C LEU A 158 -9.77 -18.45 -9.62
N SER A 159 -10.47 -19.41 -9.02
CA SER A 159 -10.06 -20.01 -7.73
C SER A 159 -8.71 -20.71 -7.82
N GLU A 160 -8.47 -21.41 -8.94
CA GLU A 160 -7.20 -22.09 -9.19
C GLU A 160 -6.08 -21.10 -9.51
N THR A 161 -6.39 -20.01 -10.22
CA THR A 161 -5.44 -18.90 -10.40
C THR A 161 -5.09 -18.26 -9.06
N ALA A 162 -6.06 -18.07 -8.16
CA ALA A 162 -5.83 -17.56 -6.81
C ALA A 162 -4.86 -18.45 -6.04
N ALA A 163 -5.04 -19.78 -6.08
CA ALA A 163 -4.15 -20.73 -5.40
C ALA A 163 -2.70 -20.66 -5.89
N ILE A 164 -2.49 -20.45 -7.20
CA ILE A 164 -1.16 -20.20 -7.76
C ILE A 164 -0.57 -18.91 -7.17
N TYR A 165 -1.35 -17.83 -7.14
CA TYR A 165 -0.91 -16.53 -6.61
C TYR A 165 -0.62 -16.57 -5.11
N GLU A 166 -1.43 -17.25 -4.31
CA GLU A 166 -1.15 -17.45 -2.88
C GLU A 166 0.19 -18.15 -2.65
N LYS A 167 0.47 -19.21 -3.41
CA LYS A 167 1.75 -19.92 -3.34
C LYS A 167 2.92 -19.04 -3.76
N MET A 168 2.76 -18.25 -4.82
CA MET A 168 3.78 -17.29 -5.26
C MET A 168 4.05 -16.23 -4.20
N LEU A 169 3.01 -15.68 -3.59
CA LEU A 169 3.11 -14.66 -2.54
C LEU A 169 3.83 -15.20 -1.31
N LYS A 170 3.49 -16.42 -0.85
CA LYS A 170 4.22 -17.11 0.22
C LYS A 170 5.69 -17.30 -0.12
N THR A 171 5.99 -17.68 -1.35
CA THR A 171 7.37 -17.89 -1.82
C THR A 171 8.16 -16.58 -1.85
N ILE A 172 7.59 -15.49 -2.37
CA ILE A 172 8.27 -14.19 -2.44
C ILE A 172 8.49 -13.61 -1.05
N VAL A 173 7.50 -13.70 -0.16
CA VAL A 173 7.64 -13.25 1.24
C VAL A 173 8.73 -14.07 1.96
N ALA A 174 8.77 -15.39 1.77
CA ALA A 174 9.83 -16.22 2.33
C ALA A 174 11.22 -15.82 1.80
N GLN A 175 11.35 -15.54 0.50
CA GLN A 175 12.60 -15.04 -0.10
C GLN A 175 13.01 -13.67 0.47
N ARG A 176 12.07 -12.73 0.60
CA ARG A 176 12.32 -11.44 1.23
C ARG A 176 12.85 -11.59 2.66
N ILE A 177 12.22 -12.47 3.43
CA ILE A 177 12.62 -12.82 4.78
C ILE A 177 14.04 -13.41 4.82
N GLU A 178 14.33 -14.35 3.92
CA GLU A 178 15.61 -15.05 3.85
C GLU A 178 16.77 -14.11 3.52
N TYR A 179 16.53 -13.12 2.67
CA TYR A 179 17.54 -12.16 2.21
C TYR A 179 17.41 -10.77 2.85
N GLU A 180 16.63 -10.63 3.93
CA GLU A 180 16.47 -9.40 4.73
C GLU A 180 15.99 -8.16 3.95
N TYR A 181 15.02 -8.34 3.03
CA TYR A 181 14.34 -7.27 2.25
C TYR A 181 12.96 -6.89 2.77
#